data_AF-A0A9D6RDQ9-F1
#
_entry.id   AF-A0A9D6RDQ9-F1
#
_cell.length_a   1.000
_cell.length_b   1.000
_cell.length_c   1.000
_cell.angle_alpha   90.00
_cell.angle_beta   90.00
_cell.angle_gamma   90.00
#
_symmetry.space_group_name_H-M   'P 1'
#
loop_
_entity.id
_entity.type
_entity.pdbx_description
1 polymer ?
#
loop_
_entity_poly.entity_id
_entity_poly.type
_entity_poly.pdbx_seq_one_letter_code
_entity_poly.pdbx_strand_id
1 'polypeptide(L)'
;MAYRVLYHHEVERDLGLINEKIQKRIKKAIESRLLVAPEQYGEPLRKTLKGYWKMRVGDYRVVFRISGVEIIIFGIIHRKAVYEVIDKRF
;
A
#
# COMPACT_ATOMS: atom_id res chain seq x y z
N MET A 1 -5.91 15.23 12.27
CA MET A 1 -6.88 14.74 11.27
C MET A 1 -6.77 13.22 11.23
N ALA A 2 -7.89 12.50 11.30
CA ALA A 2 -7.88 11.04 11.22
C ALA A 2 -8.01 10.64 9.75
N TYR A 3 -7.00 9.96 9.19
CA TYR A 3 -7.13 9.37 7.86
C TYR A 3 -8.08 8.16 7.92
N ARG A 4 -8.67 7.80 6.78
CA ARG A 4 -9.39 6.52 6.59
C ARG A 4 -8.73 5.69 5.51
N VAL A 5 -8.68 4.37 5.70
CA VAL A 5 -8.11 3.45 4.71
C VAL A 5 -9.23 2.78 3.92
N LEU A 6 -9.10 2.79 2.60
CA LEU A 6 -9.90 2.04 1.66
C LEU A 6 -9.01 1.03 0.93
N TYR A 7 -9.57 -0.11 0.56
CA TYR A 7 -8.86 -1.16 -0.16
C TYR A 7 -9.47 -1.33 -1.55
N HIS A 8 -8.63 -1.34 -2.57
CA HIS A 8 -9.02 -1.75 -3.91
C HIS A 8 -9.37 -3.25 -3.91
N HIS A 9 -10.34 -3.67 -4.73
CA HIS A 9 -10.86 -5.05 -4.74
C HIS A 9 -9.77 -6.12 -4.90
N GLU A 10 -8.74 -5.83 -5.71
CA GLU A 10 -7.60 -6.73 -5.92
C GLU A 10 -6.71 -6.96 -4.67
N VAL A 11 -6.81 -6.11 -3.64
CA VAL A 11 -5.98 -6.25 -2.43
C VAL A 11 -6.37 -7.47 -1.61
N GLU A 12 -7.64 -7.89 -1.67
CA GLU A 12 -8.08 -9.11 -1.00
C GLU A 12 -7.34 -10.34 -1.55
N ARG A 13 -7.18 -10.39 -2.87
CA ARG A 13 -6.40 -11.42 -3.55
C ARG A 13 -4.92 -11.38 -3.15
N ASP A 14 -4.33 -10.19 -3.08
CA ASP A 14 -2.94 -10.03 -2.63
C ASP A 14 -2.73 -10.59 -1.22
N LEU A 15 -3.61 -10.23 -0.29
CA LEU A 15 -3.54 -10.71 1.09
C LEU A 15 -3.67 -12.23 1.15
N GLY A 16 -4.56 -12.82 0.35
CA GLY A 16 -4.71 -14.28 0.26
C GLY A 16 -3.44 -15.03 -0.15
N LEU A 17 -2.52 -14.37 -0.87
CA LEU A 17 -1.21 -14.95 -1.25
C LEU A 17 -0.12 -14.77 -0.18
N ILE A 18 -0.42 -14.03 0.88
CA ILE A 18 0.52 -13.67 1.94
C ILE A 18 0.18 -14.46 3.21
N ASN A 19 1.18 -15.01 3.88
CA ASN A 19 0.93 -15.69 5.15
C ASN A 19 0.39 -14.73 6.24
N GLU A 20 -0.39 -15.26 7.18
CA GLU A 20 -1.09 -14.45 8.19
C GLU A 20 -0.16 -13.58 9.04
N LYS A 21 1.04 -14.06 9.37
CA LYS A 21 2.01 -13.32 10.19
C LYS A 21 2.44 -12.03 9.48
N ILE A 22 2.67 -12.11 8.18
CA ILE A 22 3.03 -10.95 7.36
C ILE A 22 1.82 -10.05 7.17
N GLN A 23 0.62 -10.60 6.91
CA GLN A 23 -0.61 -9.80 6.83
C GLN A 23 -0.83 -8.96 8.10
N LYS A 24 -0.71 -9.57 9.29
CA LYS A 24 -0.80 -8.86 10.59
C LYS A 24 0.23 -7.74 10.70
N ARG A 25 1.47 -7.98 10.26
CA ARG A 25 2.52 -6.94 10.25
C ARG A 25 2.18 -5.79 9.31
N ILE A 26 1.62 -6.08 8.15
CA ILE A 26 1.22 -5.08 7.16
C ILE A 26 0.05 -4.25 7.68
N LYS A 27 -0.98 -4.89 8.24
CA LYS A 27 -2.11 -4.20 8.87
C LYS A 27 -1.64 -3.26 9.98
N LYS A 28 -0.78 -3.74 10.89
CA LYS A 28 -0.19 -2.90 11.94
C LYS A 28 0.61 -1.72 11.38
N ALA A 29 1.33 -1.91 10.27
CA ALA A 29 2.07 -0.83 9.64
C ALA A 29 1.13 0.20 8.99
N ILE A 30 0.03 -0.23 8.38
CA ILE A 30 -0.99 0.67 7.84
C ILE A 30 -1.59 1.52 8.97
N GLU A 31 -2.00 0.88 10.07
CA GLU A 31 -2.64 1.55 11.21
C GLU A 31 -1.70 2.51 11.95
N SER A 32 -0.46 2.10 12.21
CA SER A 32 0.49 2.91 13.00
C SER A 32 1.25 3.96 12.20
N ARG A 33 1.25 3.87 10.86
CA ARG A 33 2.04 4.75 10.00
C ARG A 33 1.18 5.53 9.02
N LEU A 34 0.44 4.83 8.16
CA LEU A 34 -0.35 5.48 7.11
C LEU A 34 -1.47 6.32 7.72
N LEU A 35 -2.14 5.83 8.76
CA LEU A 35 -3.18 6.61 9.44
C LEU A 35 -2.67 7.82 10.23
N VAL A 36 -1.36 7.90 10.48
CA VAL A 36 -0.73 8.96 11.28
C VAL A 36 -0.10 10.02 10.38
N ALA A 37 0.78 9.60 9.48
CA ALA A 37 1.54 10.49 8.60
C ALA A 37 1.95 9.76 7.30
N PRO A 38 1.03 9.54 6.35
CA PRO A 38 1.29 8.69 5.18
C PRO A 38 2.43 9.21 4.31
N GLU A 39 2.60 10.53 4.23
CA GLU A 39 3.69 11.18 3.48
C GLU A 39 5.06 11.01 4.14
N GLN A 40 5.11 10.81 5.46
CA GLN A 40 6.37 10.59 6.19
C GLN A 40 6.86 9.14 6.07
N TYR A 41 5.94 8.18 5.95
CA TYR A 41 6.26 6.75 5.91
C TYR A 41 6.19 6.14 4.51
N GLY A 42 5.73 6.90 3.52
CA GLY A 42 5.69 6.51 2.12
C GLY A 42 6.77 7.19 1.29
N GLU A 43 7.13 6.55 0.19
CA GLU A 43 7.93 7.14 -0.87
C GLU A 43 7.03 7.38 -2.10
N PRO A 44 7.05 8.57 -2.71
CA PRO A 44 6.29 8.82 -3.92
C PRO A 44 6.85 7.99 -5.08
N LEU A 45 5.93 7.38 -5.84
CA LEU A 45 6.23 6.75 -7.11
C LEU A 45 6.44 7.82 -8.19
N ARG A 46 7.19 7.45 -9.23
CA ARG A 46 7.65 8.37 -10.29
C ARG A 46 7.07 7.97 -11.65
N LYS A 47 7.28 8.83 -12.65
CA LYS A 47 6.87 8.63 -14.05
C LYS A 47 5.35 8.45 -14.18
N THR A 48 4.89 7.39 -14.84
CA THR A 48 3.48 7.06 -15.06
C THR A 48 2.67 6.90 -13.77
N LEU A 49 3.35 6.63 -12.65
CA LEU A 49 2.74 6.42 -11.33
C LEU A 49 2.84 7.66 -10.43
N LYS A 50 3.07 8.85 -10.99
CA LYS A 50 3.09 10.10 -10.23
C LYS A 50 1.76 10.30 -9.50
N GLY A 51 1.82 10.62 -8.21
CA GLY A 51 0.65 10.75 -7.33
C GLY A 51 0.34 9.50 -6.52
N TYR A 52 0.94 8.36 -6.86
CA TYR A 52 0.93 7.16 -6.03
C TYR A 52 2.16 7.11 -5.14
N TRP A 53 2.04 6.32 -4.08
CA TRP A 53 3.02 6.17 -3.03
C TRP A 53 3.25 4.69 -2.75
N LYS A 54 4.41 4.36 -2.20
CA LYS A 54 4.72 3.02 -1.70
C LYS A 54 5.26 3.11 -0.28
N MET A 55 4.84 2.18 0.57
CA MET A 55 5.43 1.96 1.89
C MET A 55 6.06 0.58 1.96
N ARG A 56 7.30 0.50 2.46
CA ARG A 56 8.00 -0.77 2.65
C ARG A 56 7.59 -1.43 3.97
N VAL A 57 7.19 -2.70 3.91
CA VAL A 57 6.95 -3.55 5.08
C VAL A 57 7.74 -4.86 4.94
N GLY A 58 9.04 -4.79 5.29
CA GLY A 58 10.03 -5.83 5.00
C GLY A 58 10.15 -6.12 3.51
N ASP A 59 9.71 -7.29 3.06
CA ASP A 59 9.76 -7.69 1.65
C ASP A 59 8.54 -7.32 0.83
N TYR A 60 7.49 -6.79 1.46
CA TYR A 60 6.28 -6.34 0.80
C TYR A 60 6.26 -4.82 0.63
N ARG A 61 5.57 -4.35 -0.41
CA ARG A 61 5.31 -2.96 -0.71
C ARG A 61 3.81 -2.75 -0.70
N VAL A 62 3.36 -1.82 0.13
CA VAL A 62 1.98 -1.35 0.13
C VAL A 62 1.92 -0.15 -0.80
N VAL A 63 1.20 -0.27 -1.90
CA VAL A 63 1.02 0.79 -2.89
C VAL A 63 -0.29 1.49 -2.60
N PHE A 64 -0.25 2.81 -2.49
CA PHE A 64 -1.42 3.59 -2.09
C PHE A 64 -1.45 4.97 -2.75
N ARG A 65 -2.62 5.62 -2.66
CA ARG A 65 -2.80 7.03 -3.02
C ARG A 65 -3.45 7.76 -1.86
N ILE A 66 -3.05 9.01 -1.67
CA ILE A 66 -3.67 9.92 -0.71
C ILE A 66 -4.67 10.80 -1.46
N SER A 67 -5.91 10.87 -0.96
CA SER A 67 -7.00 11.67 -1.51
C SER A 67 -7.70 12.42 -0.37
N GLY A 68 -7.24 13.63 -0.05
CA GLY A 68 -7.69 14.36 1.12
C GLY A 68 -7.40 13.59 2.41
N VAL A 69 -8.45 13.13 3.10
CA VAL A 69 -8.34 12.30 4.31
C VAL A 69 -8.39 10.80 4.04
N GLU A 70 -8.45 10.39 2.78
CA GLU A 70 -8.52 8.98 2.39
C GLU A 70 -7.17 8.45 1.92
N ILE A 71 -6.90 7.21 2.28
CA ILE A 71 -5.75 6.44 1.82
C ILE A 71 -6.29 5.21 1.12
N ILE A 72 -6.16 5.17 -0.19
CA ILE A 72 -6.64 4.05 -1.00
C ILE A 72 -5.46 3.14 -1.27
N ILE A 73 -5.51 1.90 -0.79
CA ILE A 73 -4.49 0.87 -1.03
C ILE A 73 -4.85 0.13 -2.32
N PHE A 74 -3.93 0.14 -3.28
CA PHE A 74 -4.09 -0.49 -4.61
C PHE A 74 -3.43 -1.86 -4.70
N GLY A 75 -2.44 -2.14 -3.84
CA GLY A 75 -1.78 -3.43 -3.85
C GLY A 75 -0.85 -3.64 -2.66
N ILE A 76 -0.72 -4.90 -2.27
CA ILE A 76 0.23 -5.37 -1.26
C ILE A 76 1.10 -6.44 -1.90
N ILE A 77 2.22 -6.01 -2.48
CA ILE A 77 2.94 -6.84 -3.45
C ILE A 77 4.35 -7.14 -2.93
N HIS A 78 4.81 -8.38 -3.11
CA HIS A 78 6.18 -8.74 -2.79
C HIS A 78 7.17 -7.97 -3.69
N ARG A 79 8.33 -7.59 -3.16
CA ARG A 79 9.33 -6.73 -3.84
C ARG A 79 9.70 -7.18 -5.25
N LYS A 80 9.64 -8.48 -5.52
CA LYS A 80 9.99 -9.09 -6.82
C LYS A 80 8.92 -8.88 -7.89
N ALA A 81 7.65 -8.73 -7.51
CA ALA A 81 6.51 -8.65 -8.44
C ALA A 81 5.91 -7.24 -8.53
N VAL A 82 6.43 -6.28 -7.76
CA VAL A 82 5.79 -4.97 -7.57
C VAL A 82 5.60 -4.22 -8.89
N TYR A 83 6.58 -4.26 -9.79
CA TYR A 83 6.53 -3.49 -11.04
C TYR A 83 5.62 -4.13 -12.10
N GLU A 84 5.48 -5.45 -12.11
CA GLU A 84 4.64 -6.17 -13.08
C GLU A 84 3.14 -6.09 -12.74
N VAL A 85 2.82 -6.06 -11.46
CA VAL A 85 1.43 -6.09 -10.97
C VAL A 85 0.81 -4.69 -10.95
N ILE A 86 1.60 -3.67 -10.61
CA ILE A 86 1.17 -2.27 -10.55
C ILE A 86 0.62 -1.83 -11.91
N ASP A 87 1.32 -2.09 -13.02
CA ASP A 87 0.92 -1.62 -14.36
C ASP A 87 -0.46 -2.12 -14.81
N LYS A 88 -1.02 -3.16 -14.17
CA LYS A 88 -2.32 -3.74 -14.50
C LYS A 88 -3.46 -3.25 -13.62
N ARG A 89 -3.18 -2.44 -12.60
CA ARG A 89 -4.13 -2.00 -11.57
C ARG A 89 -4.35 -0.48 -11.56
N PHE A 90 -3.72 0.23 -12.49
CA PHE A 90 -3.85 1.66 -12.76
C PHE A 90 -4.35 1.85 -14.19
#